data_AF-A0A544QX98-F1
#
_entry.id   AF-A0A544QX98-F1
#
_cell.length_a   1.000
_cell.length_b   1.000
_cell.length_c   1.000
_cell.angle_alpha   90.00
_cell.angle_beta   90.00
_cell.angle_gamma   90.00
#
_symmetry.space_group_name_H-M   'P 1'
#
loop_
_entity.id
_entity.type
_entity.pdbx_description
1 polymer ?
#
loop_
_entity_poly.entity_id
_entity_poly.type
_entity_poly.pdbx_seq_one_letter_code
_entity_poly.pdbx_strand_id
1 'polypeptide(L)'
;MTSNLNYYYNFKNTIRFFISIDTLFFPDKIDDIENLCWCVPVNFRIKKDDNSYRIIKLPNILNFYCAFNIFKTYDNFNLSEQINDHTKLVPNIITGDFMSGEYDKQVNRELQLLCIYDNLLKVDIKSFYDSIYTHKLDFLNEPLHERFFTNYNSGNTNGLIMGNYISLYIAERYLSRIADDLDEKLKNFTCSFYYFSDDFYFFCNSIDNTKILDIFDKVLEKYDLERNPNKLKIFSYLEYNDEHILNRYWASIISGSKQRFNKHNNNTLYFLNQLVYRLPKLKNYNLQKIFLTTFFKSKYFSDLNLNNFCFREYNQHQFCYIISICPEILLYSINKLKDIDFFKSKSFKNFLKNNYLKSLSRSFNDEQLYYYYAIKVLNFDDILNDSEGTVSSSNNQILISYYLKDKIFSENSINYLKTKVGEYYWFQNYHLILYDEELYSDLEESIIKYLLPNKINEPSHINSYKHNLVTPSNKATKIKYYIDFYSKNLKSKKSFINDSSNIKSYIEKYIKNKNLNF
;
A
#
# COMPACT_ATOMS: atom_id res chain seq x y z
N MET A 1 -22.96 1.82 -9.67
CA MET A 1 -21.50 1.74 -9.80
C MET A 1 -20.98 0.93 -8.63
N THR A 2 -20.51 -0.30 -8.87
CA THR A 2 -19.81 -1.10 -7.85
C THR A 2 -18.56 -0.33 -7.42
N SER A 3 -18.59 0.20 -6.20
CA SER A 3 -17.59 1.12 -5.67
C SER A 3 -16.22 0.43 -5.63
N ASN A 4 -15.22 1.10 -6.19
CA ASN A 4 -13.83 0.68 -6.14
C ASN A 4 -13.15 1.22 -4.86
N LEU A 5 -13.91 1.35 -3.77
CA LEU A 5 -13.55 2.10 -2.56
C LEU A 5 -12.28 1.52 -1.94
N ASN A 6 -12.13 0.20 -1.95
CA ASN A 6 -10.98 -0.51 -1.44
C ASN A 6 -9.65 -0.08 -2.09
N TYR A 7 -9.65 0.24 -3.39
CA TYR A 7 -8.44 0.70 -4.08
C TYR A 7 -8.09 2.16 -3.76
N TYR A 8 -9.06 2.98 -3.38
CA TYR A 8 -8.78 4.29 -2.82
C TYR A 8 -8.24 4.17 -1.39
N TYR A 9 -8.78 3.26 -0.57
CA TYR A 9 -8.32 3.04 0.80
C TYR A 9 -6.91 2.45 0.87
N ASN A 10 -6.57 1.53 -0.04
CA ASN A 10 -5.31 0.79 -0.09
C ASN A 10 -4.48 1.10 -1.35
N PHE A 11 -4.29 2.37 -1.68
CA PHE A 11 -3.64 2.77 -2.94
C PHE A 11 -2.14 2.42 -2.96
N LYS A 12 -1.66 1.84 -4.08
CA LYS A 12 -0.27 1.38 -4.32
C LYS A 12 0.23 0.28 -3.37
N ASN A 13 -0.59 -0.26 -2.47
CA ASN A 13 -0.18 -1.23 -1.47
C ASN A 13 -0.80 -2.60 -1.74
N THR A 14 0.00 -3.68 -1.67
CA THR A 14 -0.45 -5.08 -1.92
C THR A 14 -1.50 -5.56 -0.90
N ILE A 15 -1.58 -4.89 0.25
CA ILE A 15 -2.62 -5.06 1.26
C ILE A 15 -4.05 -4.97 0.70
N ARG A 16 -4.25 -4.30 -0.44
CA ARG A 16 -5.53 -4.22 -1.16
C ARG A 16 -6.11 -5.59 -1.55
N PHE A 17 -5.28 -6.62 -1.64
CA PHE A 17 -5.75 -7.98 -1.90
C PHE A 17 -6.30 -8.66 -0.64
N PHE A 18 -5.89 -8.21 0.54
CA PHE A 18 -6.23 -8.81 1.83
C PHE A 18 -7.37 -8.08 2.53
N ILE A 19 -7.49 -6.76 2.33
CA ILE A 19 -8.59 -5.95 2.86
C ILE A 19 -9.67 -5.77 1.80
N SER A 20 -10.94 -5.73 2.23
CA SER A 20 -12.07 -5.31 1.41
C SER A 20 -13.09 -4.54 2.23
N ILE A 21 -13.38 -3.33 1.77
CA ILE A 21 -14.37 -2.43 2.37
C ILE A 21 -15.52 -2.11 1.42
N ASP A 22 -15.52 -2.66 0.21
CA ASP A 22 -16.51 -2.36 -0.83
C ASP A 22 -17.90 -2.90 -0.47
N THR A 23 -17.97 -3.94 0.37
CA THR A 23 -19.22 -4.62 0.71
C THR A 23 -19.85 -4.17 2.03
N LEU A 24 -19.24 -3.17 2.68
CA LEU A 24 -19.70 -2.63 3.95
C LEU A 24 -20.91 -1.74 3.76
N PHE A 25 -21.75 -1.72 4.79
CA PHE A 25 -22.85 -0.77 4.89
C PHE A 25 -22.35 0.51 5.53
N PHE A 26 -22.57 1.62 4.85
CA PHE A 26 -22.24 2.94 5.34
C PHE A 26 -23.52 3.72 5.69
N PRO A 27 -23.42 4.79 6.51
CA PRO A 27 -24.55 5.68 6.77
C PRO A 27 -24.99 6.44 5.51
N ASP A 28 -26.28 6.73 5.39
CA ASP A 28 -26.87 7.40 4.22
C ASP A 28 -26.58 8.92 4.19
N LYS A 29 -26.44 9.55 5.37
CA LYS A 29 -26.02 10.95 5.53
C LYS A 29 -24.52 10.99 5.80
N ILE A 30 -23.76 11.55 4.85
CA ILE A 30 -22.29 11.44 4.81
C ILE A 30 -21.60 12.80 5.00
N ASP A 31 -22.36 13.89 5.03
CA ASP A 31 -21.81 15.23 4.78
C ASP A 31 -21.46 16.02 6.04
N ASP A 32 -21.88 15.56 7.22
CA ASP A 32 -21.66 16.32 8.44
C ASP A 32 -20.50 15.76 9.26
N ILE A 33 -19.36 16.43 9.14
CA ILE A 33 -18.15 16.20 9.93
C ILE A 33 -18.41 16.29 11.45
N GLU A 34 -19.49 16.95 11.87
CA GLU A 34 -19.92 17.00 13.27
C GLU A 34 -20.39 15.64 13.81
N ASN A 35 -20.66 14.66 12.95
CA ASN A 35 -20.95 13.29 13.38
C ASN A 35 -19.71 12.41 13.54
N LEU A 36 -18.53 12.94 13.21
CA LEU A 36 -17.26 12.22 13.27
C LEU A 36 -16.40 12.62 14.47
N CYS A 37 -15.45 11.75 14.80
CA CYS A 37 -14.45 12.01 15.83
C CYS A 37 -13.05 11.62 15.34
N TRP A 38 -12.05 12.16 16.02
CA TRP A 38 -10.67 11.75 15.89
C TRP A 38 -10.54 10.25 16.20
N CYS A 39 -9.94 9.52 15.26
CA CYS A 39 -9.67 8.11 15.36
C CYS A 39 -8.19 7.81 15.12
N VAL A 40 -7.70 6.79 15.82
CA VAL A 40 -6.34 6.28 15.69
C VAL A 40 -6.23 5.37 14.47
N PRO A 41 -5.34 5.67 13.50
CA PRO A 41 -5.09 4.77 12.37
C PRO A 41 -4.28 3.55 12.81
N VAL A 42 -4.42 2.44 12.09
CA VAL A 42 -3.61 1.24 12.30
C VAL A 42 -2.28 1.38 11.55
N ASN A 43 -1.17 1.23 12.28
CA ASN A 43 0.15 1.18 11.67
C ASN A 43 0.39 -0.19 11.02
N PHE A 44 0.83 -0.19 9.77
CA PHE A 44 1.20 -1.39 9.03
C PHE A 44 2.58 -1.21 8.39
N ARG A 45 3.54 -2.06 8.78
CA ARG A 45 4.93 -1.97 8.35
C ARG A 45 5.17 -2.77 7.08
N ILE A 46 5.70 -2.10 6.07
CA ILE A 46 6.10 -2.67 4.79
C ILE A 46 7.62 -2.63 4.71
N LYS A 47 8.25 -3.74 4.30
CA LYS A 47 9.69 -3.76 4.08
C LYS A 47 10.08 -2.81 2.94
N LYS A 48 11.01 -1.88 3.22
CA LYS A 48 11.56 -0.93 2.25
C LYS A 48 12.92 -1.42 1.73
N ASP A 49 13.86 -1.66 2.66
CA ASP A 49 15.18 -2.23 2.40
C ASP A 49 15.47 -3.37 3.40
N ASP A 50 16.66 -3.96 3.36
CA ASP A 50 17.02 -5.08 4.25
C ASP A 50 16.88 -4.74 5.74
N ASN A 51 17.20 -3.50 6.12
CA ASN A 51 17.19 -3.02 7.50
C ASN A 51 16.20 -1.86 7.74
N SER A 52 15.34 -1.52 6.77
CA SER A 52 14.44 -0.38 6.87
C SER A 52 13.00 -0.73 6.49
N TYR A 53 12.04 -0.03 7.09
CA TYR A 53 10.62 -0.19 6.79
C TYR A 53 9.94 1.15 6.52
N ARG A 54 8.81 1.09 5.82
CA ARG A 54 7.84 2.16 5.72
C ARG A 54 6.62 1.80 6.55
N ILE A 55 6.10 2.74 7.33
CA ILE A 55 4.80 2.59 7.98
C ILE A 55 3.76 3.21 7.05
N ILE A 56 2.79 2.41 6.61
CA ILE A 56 1.52 2.95 6.10
C ILE A 56 0.51 2.95 7.25
N LYS A 57 -0.41 3.91 7.22
CA LYS A 57 -1.41 4.10 8.26
C LYS A 57 -2.78 3.84 7.64
N LEU A 58 -3.48 2.84 8.15
CA LEU A 58 -4.84 2.49 7.72
C LEU A 58 -5.83 3.34 8.53
N PRO A 59 -6.52 4.31 7.91
CA PRO A 59 -7.46 5.15 8.64
C PRO A 59 -8.67 4.34 9.12
N ASN A 60 -9.36 4.80 10.15
CA ASN A 60 -10.67 4.22 10.50
C ASN A 60 -11.60 4.27 9.27
N ILE A 61 -12.25 3.14 8.96
CA ILE A 61 -12.99 2.95 7.70
C ILE A 61 -14.15 3.94 7.55
N LEU A 62 -14.86 4.23 8.64
CA LEU A 62 -15.97 5.20 8.62
C LEU A 62 -15.46 6.62 8.33
N ASN A 63 -14.42 7.05 9.05
CA ASN A 63 -13.81 8.37 8.81
C ASN A 63 -13.26 8.50 7.38
N PHE A 64 -12.61 7.47 6.85
CA PHE A 64 -12.13 7.47 5.48
C PHE A 64 -13.28 7.55 4.47
N TYR A 65 -14.36 6.79 4.68
CA TYR A 65 -15.51 6.82 3.79
C TYR A 65 -16.15 8.20 3.72
N CYS A 66 -16.34 8.87 4.87
CA CYS A 66 -16.85 10.24 4.88
C CYS A 66 -15.92 11.20 4.13
N ALA A 67 -14.61 11.14 4.40
CA ALA A 67 -13.63 11.94 3.67
C ALA A 67 -13.67 11.67 2.15
N PHE A 68 -13.75 10.41 1.74
CA PHE A 68 -13.84 10.02 0.33
C PHE A 68 -15.07 10.63 -0.35
N ASN A 69 -16.22 10.63 0.30
CA ASN A 69 -17.45 11.17 -0.29
C ASN A 69 -17.41 12.68 -0.49
N ILE A 70 -16.63 13.40 0.33
CA ILE A 70 -16.36 14.82 0.14
C ILE A 70 -15.33 15.03 -0.96
N PHE A 71 -14.14 14.42 -0.86
CA PHE A 71 -13.04 14.73 -1.79
C PHE A 71 -13.27 14.19 -3.20
N LYS A 72 -14.09 13.15 -3.40
CA LYS A 72 -14.42 12.64 -4.73
C LYS A 72 -15.13 13.66 -5.63
N THR A 73 -15.70 14.73 -5.05
CA THR A 73 -16.38 15.80 -5.79
C THR A 73 -15.43 16.92 -6.20
N TYR A 74 -14.17 16.89 -5.74
CA TYR A 74 -13.20 17.90 -6.10
C TYR A 74 -12.71 17.72 -7.54
N ASP A 75 -12.29 18.82 -8.16
CA ASP A 75 -11.78 18.83 -9.53
C ASP A 75 -10.57 17.93 -9.68
N ASN A 76 -10.50 17.22 -10.81
CA ASN A 76 -9.39 16.32 -11.15
C ASN A 76 -9.11 15.23 -10.10
N PHE A 77 -10.05 14.89 -9.21
CA PHE A 77 -9.83 13.91 -8.15
C PHE A 77 -9.30 12.57 -8.69
N ASN A 78 -9.86 12.06 -9.78
CA ASN A 78 -9.40 10.80 -10.41
C ASN A 78 -8.41 10.99 -11.56
N LEU A 79 -8.07 12.24 -11.88
CA LEU A 79 -7.23 12.64 -13.01
C LEU A 79 -6.12 13.56 -12.49
N SER A 80 -5.41 13.11 -11.45
CA SER A 80 -4.42 13.95 -10.77
C SER A 80 -3.26 14.35 -11.67
N GLU A 81 -3.03 13.61 -12.76
CA GLU A 81 -2.09 13.96 -13.82
C GLU A 81 -2.46 15.25 -14.58
N GLN A 82 -3.71 15.71 -14.48
CA GLN A 82 -4.19 16.96 -15.09
C GLN A 82 -4.09 18.16 -14.13
N ILE A 83 -3.57 17.96 -12.91
CA ILE A 83 -3.44 19.05 -11.94
C ILE A 83 -2.32 20.02 -12.33
N ASN A 84 -1.21 19.51 -12.89
CA ASN A 84 -0.07 20.33 -13.31
C ASN A 84 0.77 19.60 -14.37
N ASP A 85 1.22 20.32 -15.40
CA ASP A 85 1.94 19.74 -16.54
C ASP A 85 3.34 19.17 -16.21
N HIS A 86 3.90 19.53 -15.05
CA HIS A 86 5.18 19.03 -14.56
C HIS A 86 5.05 17.73 -13.76
N THR A 87 3.83 17.29 -13.45
CA THR A 87 3.64 16.05 -12.70
C THR A 87 3.95 14.83 -13.54
N LYS A 88 4.64 13.87 -12.93
CA LYS A 88 4.85 12.52 -13.46
C LYS A 88 3.84 11.53 -12.88
N LEU A 89 2.97 11.98 -11.98
CA LEU A 89 2.07 11.12 -11.24
C LEU A 89 0.84 10.80 -12.10
N VAL A 90 0.71 9.54 -12.52
CA VAL A 90 -0.44 9.05 -13.27
C VAL A 90 -1.08 7.87 -12.52
N PRO A 91 -2.18 8.08 -11.78
CA PRO A 91 -2.82 7.03 -11.01
C PRO A 91 -3.67 6.13 -11.92
N ASN A 92 -3.83 4.88 -11.51
CA ASN A 92 -4.77 3.93 -12.10
C ASN A 92 -5.70 3.42 -11.00
N ILE A 93 -6.81 4.14 -10.81
CA ILE A 93 -7.85 3.84 -9.83
C ILE A 93 -8.48 2.46 -10.06
N ILE A 94 -8.57 1.98 -11.31
CA ILE A 94 -9.12 0.66 -11.64
C ILE A 94 -8.29 -0.45 -10.99
N THR A 95 -6.98 -0.24 -10.82
CA THR A 95 -6.06 -1.22 -10.22
C THR A 95 -5.58 -0.87 -8.81
N GLY A 96 -5.85 0.36 -8.35
CA GLY A 96 -5.29 0.89 -7.10
C GLY A 96 -3.76 0.98 -7.13
N ASP A 97 -3.18 1.36 -8.25
CA ASP A 97 -1.73 1.42 -8.51
C ASP A 97 -1.43 2.58 -9.47
N PHE A 98 -0.17 2.82 -9.82
CA PHE A 98 0.18 3.76 -10.89
C PHE A 98 0.00 3.14 -12.28
N MET A 99 -0.27 3.99 -13.27
CA MET A 99 -0.43 3.58 -14.67
C MET A 99 0.83 2.91 -15.18
N SER A 100 0.66 1.77 -15.86
CA SER A 100 1.80 1.02 -16.40
C SER A 100 2.22 1.58 -17.76
N GLY A 101 3.51 1.47 -18.11
CA GLY A 101 4.06 2.02 -19.35
C GLY A 101 4.40 3.52 -19.29
N GLU A 102 3.74 4.30 -18.42
CA GLU A 102 4.05 5.72 -18.23
C GLU A 102 5.48 5.97 -17.75
N TYR A 103 5.99 5.09 -16.88
CA TYR A 103 7.38 5.15 -16.45
C TYR A 103 8.37 5.08 -17.63
N ASP A 104 8.16 4.18 -18.58
CA ASP A 104 9.06 4.02 -19.72
C ASP A 104 8.99 5.23 -20.67
N LYS A 105 7.78 5.79 -20.87
CA LYS A 105 7.60 7.04 -21.63
C LYS A 105 8.32 8.21 -20.96
N GLN A 106 8.20 8.33 -19.65
CA GLN A 106 8.87 9.38 -18.86
C GLN A 106 10.38 9.24 -18.94
N VAL A 107 10.93 8.04 -18.72
CA VAL A 107 12.39 7.80 -18.82
C VAL A 107 12.93 8.16 -20.20
N ASN A 108 12.22 7.80 -21.28
CA ASN A 108 12.63 8.18 -22.63
C ASN A 108 12.65 9.71 -22.84
N ARG A 109 11.63 10.43 -22.36
CA ARG A 109 11.59 11.90 -22.40
C ARG A 109 12.76 12.50 -21.61
N GLU A 110 13.04 11.98 -20.43
CA GLU A 110 14.12 12.46 -19.56
C GLU A 110 15.51 12.23 -20.18
N LEU A 111 15.72 11.09 -20.84
CA LEU A 111 16.94 10.84 -21.61
C LEU A 111 17.09 11.81 -22.79
N GLN A 112 15.99 12.20 -23.44
CA GLN A 112 16.02 13.24 -24.48
C GLN A 112 16.38 14.61 -23.90
N LEU A 113 15.87 14.95 -22.71
CA LEU A 113 16.25 16.19 -22.01
C LEU A 113 17.75 16.19 -21.66
N LEU A 114 18.31 15.05 -21.27
CA LEU A 114 19.76 14.88 -21.06
C LEU A 114 20.60 14.93 -22.35
N CYS A 115 19.99 15.05 -23.53
CA CYS A 115 20.69 15.41 -24.76
C CYS A 115 20.72 16.94 -24.98
N ILE A 116 19.82 17.68 -24.32
CA ILE A 116 19.73 19.14 -24.38
C ILE A 116 20.54 19.77 -23.24
N TYR A 117 20.46 19.17 -22.05
CA TYR A 117 21.13 19.59 -20.83
C TYR A 117 22.24 18.61 -20.46
N ASP A 118 23.33 19.09 -19.86
CA ASP A 118 24.48 18.24 -19.51
C ASP A 118 24.23 17.34 -18.28
N ASN A 119 23.22 17.65 -17.45
CA ASN A 119 22.90 16.88 -16.26
C ASN A 119 21.42 16.91 -15.83
N LEU A 120 21.13 16.05 -14.87
CA LEU A 120 19.89 15.98 -14.10
C LEU A 120 20.22 16.08 -12.61
N LEU A 121 19.61 17.03 -11.92
CA LEU A 121 19.53 17.09 -10.46
C LEU A 121 18.26 16.40 -9.99
N LYS A 122 18.41 15.28 -9.28
CA LYS A 122 17.31 14.66 -8.55
C LYS A 122 17.38 15.05 -7.07
N VAL A 123 16.35 15.70 -6.56
CA VAL A 123 16.21 16.12 -5.17
C VAL A 123 14.92 15.60 -4.56
N ASP A 124 14.86 15.57 -3.23
CA ASP A 124 13.74 15.03 -2.44
C ASP A 124 13.35 16.04 -1.36
N ILE A 125 12.05 16.19 -1.08
CA ILE A 125 11.57 17.00 0.04
C ILE A 125 11.61 16.17 1.33
N LYS A 126 12.25 16.72 2.36
CA LYS A 126 12.45 16.05 3.66
C LYS A 126 11.11 15.84 4.37
N SER A 127 10.82 14.58 4.70
CA SER A 127 9.63 14.17 5.46
C SER A 127 8.31 14.72 4.90
N PHE A 128 8.23 14.90 3.58
CA PHE A 128 7.17 15.66 2.91
C PHE A 128 5.76 15.41 3.45
N TYR A 129 5.31 14.15 3.47
CA TYR A 129 3.98 13.79 3.95
C TYR A 129 3.74 14.18 5.41
N ASP A 130 4.75 14.06 6.29
CA ASP A 130 4.63 14.38 7.72
C ASP A 130 4.72 15.90 7.98
N SER A 131 5.35 16.66 7.07
CA SER A 131 5.57 18.11 7.19
C SER A 131 4.38 18.97 6.75
N ILE A 132 3.43 18.42 5.98
CA ILE A 132 2.26 19.18 5.50
C ILE A 132 1.35 19.56 6.66
N TYR A 133 1.17 20.85 6.90
CA TYR A 133 0.25 21.37 7.92
C TYR A 133 -1.16 21.53 7.35
N THR A 134 -2.14 20.78 7.87
CA THR A 134 -3.50 20.68 7.30
C THR A 134 -4.25 22.00 7.31
N HIS A 135 -4.00 22.87 8.29
CA HIS A 135 -4.62 24.19 8.37
C HIS A 135 -4.09 25.21 7.34
N LYS A 136 -2.95 24.93 6.69
CA LYS A 136 -2.39 25.77 5.61
C LYS A 136 -2.84 25.31 4.21
N LEU A 137 -3.78 24.37 4.12
CA LEU A 137 -4.38 23.92 2.86
C LEU A 137 -5.51 24.88 2.43
N ASP A 138 -5.15 26.10 2.08
CA ASP A 138 -6.05 27.17 1.59
C ASP A 138 -6.75 26.86 0.24
N PHE A 139 -6.31 25.82 -0.47
CA PHE A 139 -6.89 25.37 -1.75
C PHE A 139 -8.05 24.36 -1.59
N LEU A 140 -8.42 24.04 -0.34
CA LEU A 140 -9.61 23.25 -0.06
C LEU A 140 -10.86 24.07 -0.39
N ASN A 141 -11.86 23.44 -1.01
CA ASN A 141 -13.11 24.10 -1.38
C ASN A 141 -13.83 24.70 -0.16
N GLU A 142 -13.72 24.07 1.00
CA GLU A 142 -14.24 24.57 2.27
C GLU A 142 -13.17 24.48 3.37
N PRO A 143 -12.98 25.53 4.20
CA PRO A 143 -11.98 25.53 5.27
C PRO A 143 -12.13 24.37 6.26
N LEU A 144 -13.37 23.97 6.55
CA LEU A 144 -13.67 22.89 7.49
C LEU A 144 -13.29 21.50 6.97
N HIS A 145 -13.03 21.34 5.66
CA HIS A 145 -12.66 20.04 5.09
C HIS A 145 -11.28 19.56 5.56
N GLU A 146 -10.43 20.44 6.10
CA GLU A 146 -9.15 20.03 6.70
C GLU A 146 -9.36 19.03 7.86
N ARG A 147 -10.49 19.18 8.59
CA ARG A 147 -10.83 18.34 9.74
C ARG A 147 -11.03 16.87 9.36
N PHE A 148 -11.29 16.54 8.10
CA PHE A 148 -11.35 15.13 7.67
C PHE A 148 -9.99 14.45 7.81
N PHE A 149 -8.89 15.17 7.54
CA PHE A 149 -7.52 14.65 7.71
C PHE A 149 -7.20 14.45 9.19
N THR A 150 -7.55 15.43 10.03
CA THR A 150 -7.31 15.33 11.47
C THR A 150 -8.18 14.23 12.09
N ASN A 151 -9.42 14.04 11.62
CA ASN A 151 -10.31 12.97 12.08
C ASN A 151 -9.75 11.55 11.89
N TYR A 152 -9.05 11.24 10.80
CA TYR A 152 -8.45 9.91 10.64
C TYR A 152 -6.95 9.84 10.98
N ASN A 153 -6.37 10.93 11.50
CA ASN A 153 -4.99 11.02 11.96
C ASN A 153 -4.90 11.40 13.44
N SER A 154 -5.81 10.89 14.27
CA SER A 154 -5.82 11.13 15.73
C SER A 154 -5.87 12.60 16.18
N GLY A 155 -6.43 13.50 15.36
CA GLY A 155 -6.46 14.93 15.63
C GLY A 155 -5.15 15.66 15.29
N ASN A 156 -4.15 14.98 14.73
CA ASN A 156 -2.91 15.63 14.31
C ASN A 156 -3.18 16.57 13.15
N THR A 157 -2.74 17.82 13.31
CA THR A 157 -2.83 18.89 12.33
C THR A 157 -1.60 18.94 11.42
N ASN A 158 -0.52 18.26 11.80
CA ASN A 158 0.63 18.01 10.94
C ASN A 158 0.55 16.60 10.35
N GLY A 159 0.80 16.53 9.06
CA GLY A 159 1.03 15.32 8.30
C GLY A 159 -0.22 14.74 7.65
N LEU A 160 -0.04 14.25 6.43
CA LEU A 160 -0.99 13.42 5.69
C LEU A 160 -0.61 11.95 5.86
N ILE A 161 -1.56 11.10 6.24
CA ILE A 161 -1.27 9.67 6.40
C ILE A 161 -0.97 9.00 5.06
N MET A 162 0.12 8.25 4.99
CA MET A 162 0.47 7.50 3.78
C MET A 162 -0.35 6.20 3.67
N GLY A 163 -0.77 5.88 2.44
CA GLY A 163 -1.32 4.56 2.09
C GLY A 163 -2.70 4.59 1.44
N ASN A 164 -3.38 5.73 1.50
CA ASN A 164 -4.67 5.96 0.85
C ASN A 164 -4.54 7.00 -0.28
N TYR A 165 -5.49 6.98 -1.22
CA TYR A 165 -5.49 7.85 -2.39
C TYR A 165 -5.83 9.31 -2.08
N ILE A 166 -6.69 9.59 -1.09
CA ILE A 166 -7.07 10.97 -0.74
C ILE A 166 -5.81 11.75 -0.33
N SER A 167 -4.97 11.16 0.53
CA SER A 167 -3.71 11.77 0.93
C SER A 167 -2.73 11.95 -0.23
N LEU A 168 -2.74 11.07 -1.23
CA LEU A 168 -1.94 11.24 -2.45
C LEU A 168 -2.43 12.42 -3.28
N TYR A 169 -3.74 12.50 -3.53
CA TYR A 169 -4.37 13.58 -4.30
C TYR A 169 -4.15 14.95 -3.67
N ILE A 170 -4.28 15.05 -2.33
CA ILE A 170 -4.07 16.32 -1.62
C ILE A 170 -2.60 16.72 -1.62
N ALA A 171 -1.69 15.75 -1.47
CA ALA A 171 -0.26 15.98 -1.61
C ALA A 171 0.09 16.48 -3.03
N GLU A 172 -0.53 15.92 -4.07
CA GLU A 172 -0.33 16.36 -5.46
C GLU A 172 -0.81 17.80 -5.68
N ARG A 173 -2.00 18.17 -5.18
CA ARG A 173 -2.47 19.57 -5.23
C ARG A 173 -1.60 20.55 -4.45
N TYR A 174 -0.94 20.09 -3.39
CA TYR A 174 0.01 20.92 -2.66
C TYR A 174 1.30 21.11 -3.45
N LEU A 175 1.83 20.03 -4.05
CA LEU A 175 3.01 20.07 -4.91
C LEU A 175 2.79 20.91 -6.17
N SER A 176 1.59 20.91 -6.74
CA SER A 176 1.30 21.73 -7.93
C SER A 176 1.52 23.21 -7.67
N ARG A 177 1.20 23.71 -6.46
CA ARG A 177 1.46 25.11 -6.10
C ARG A 177 2.95 25.41 -5.97
N ILE A 178 3.72 24.46 -5.42
CA ILE A 178 5.18 24.54 -5.38
C ILE A 178 5.73 24.55 -6.80
N ALA A 179 5.18 23.73 -7.70
CA ALA A 179 5.57 23.68 -9.10
C ALA A 179 5.24 24.99 -9.83
N ASP A 180 4.06 25.58 -9.62
CA ASP A 180 3.68 26.87 -10.22
C ASP A 180 4.63 28.00 -9.79
N ASP A 181 5.00 28.05 -8.51
CA ASP A 181 5.98 28.99 -7.98
C ASP A 181 7.38 28.75 -8.58
N LEU A 182 7.79 27.48 -8.72
CA LEU A 182 9.06 27.12 -9.35
C LEU A 182 9.09 27.56 -10.82
N ASP A 183 8.01 27.32 -11.55
CA ASP A 183 7.86 27.74 -12.94
C ASP A 183 8.04 29.25 -13.07
N GLU A 184 7.41 30.04 -12.20
CA GLU A 184 7.58 31.48 -12.21
C GLU A 184 9.04 31.90 -11.97
N LYS A 185 9.72 31.28 -10.99
CA LYS A 185 11.12 31.61 -10.66
C LYS A 185 12.12 31.11 -11.70
N LEU A 186 11.80 30.02 -12.41
CA LEU A 186 12.69 29.38 -13.38
C LEU A 186 12.48 29.85 -14.82
N LYS A 187 11.45 30.66 -15.12
CA LYS A 187 11.17 31.22 -16.46
C LYS A 187 12.38 31.80 -17.21
N ASN A 188 13.33 32.39 -16.49
CA ASN A 188 14.51 33.03 -17.09
C ASN A 188 15.77 32.13 -17.10
N PHE A 189 15.64 30.87 -16.66
CA PHE A 189 16.72 29.91 -16.63
C PHE A 189 16.55 28.91 -17.76
N THR A 190 17.67 28.47 -18.34
CA THR A 190 17.64 27.36 -19.29
C THR A 190 17.55 26.05 -18.49
N CYS A 191 16.33 25.72 -18.06
CA CYS A 191 16.04 24.59 -17.20
C CYS A 191 14.67 24.01 -17.56
N SER A 192 14.51 22.69 -17.42
CA SER A 192 13.21 22.01 -17.43
C SER A 192 13.09 21.18 -16.16
N PHE A 193 11.91 21.09 -15.56
CA PHE A 193 11.73 20.24 -14.39
C PHE A 193 10.45 19.43 -14.44
N TYR A 194 10.46 18.34 -13.68
CA TYR A 194 9.31 17.47 -13.42
C TYR A 194 9.35 17.00 -11.97
N TYR A 195 8.23 16.53 -11.45
CA TYR A 195 8.19 15.93 -10.12
C TYR A 195 7.34 14.67 -10.07
N PHE A 196 7.67 13.76 -9.17
CA PHE A 196 6.88 12.57 -8.86
C PHE A 196 6.75 12.47 -7.34
N SER A 197 5.61 12.87 -6.79
CA SER A 197 5.45 13.02 -5.34
C SER A 197 6.54 13.97 -4.79
N ASP A 198 7.28 13.57 -3.75
CA ASP A 198 8.33 14.37 -3.10
C ASP A 198 9.67 14.43 -3.87
N ASP A 199 9.84 13.64 -4.94
CA ASP A 199 11.02 13.66 -5.79
C ASP A 199 10.89 14.71 -6.92
N PHE A 200 11.80 15.69 -6.98
CA PHE A 200 11.93 16.66 -8.08
C PHE A 200 13.13 16.34 -8.97
N TYR A 201 12.96 16.58 -10.28
CA TYR A 201 13.90 16.27 -11.34
C TYR A 201 14.16 17.55 -12.15
N PHE A 202 15.32 18.18 -11.96
CA PHE A 202 15.71 19.38 -12.70
C PHE A 202 16.74 19.05 -13.78
N PHE A 203 16.45 19.36 -15.03
CA PHE A 203 17.33 19.22 -16.17
C PHE A 203 17.89 20.60 -16.51
N CYS A 204 19.19 20.79 -16.27
CA CYS A 204 19.89 22.05 -16.44
C CYS A 204 21.36 21.82 -16.78
N ASN A 205 22.07 22.89 -17.14
CA ASN A 205 23.53 22.80 -17.28
C ASN A 205 24.21 22.88 -15.92
N SER A 206 25.30 22.13 -15.76
CA SER A 206 26.06 21.95 -14.53
C SER A 206 26.51 23.26 -13.87
N ILE A 207 26.76 24.28 -14.66
CA ILE A 207 27.11 25.63 -14.20
C ILE A 207 25.99 26.30 -13.38
N ASP A 208 24.73 25.93 -13.61
CA ASP A 208 23.57 26.53 -12.96
C ASP A 208 23.08 25.73 -11.75
N ASN A 209 23.68 24.57 -11.46
CA ASN A 209 23.23 23.65 -10.40
C ASN A 209 22.99 24.36 -9.06
N THR A 210 23.97 25.14 -8.59
CA THR A 210 23.88 25.84 -7.30
C THR A 210 22.73 26.85 -7.28
N LYS A 211 22.49 27.55 -8.40
CA LYS A 211 21.41 28.53 -8.50
C LYS A 211 20.04 27.85 -8.51
N ILE A 212 19.90 26.74 -9.24
CA ILE A 212 18.66 25.97 -9.28
C ILE A 212 18.32 25.42 -7.89
N LEU A 213 19.31 24.89 -7.17
CA LEU A 213 19.12 24.41 -5.80
C LEU A 213 18.73 25.53 -4.84
N ASP A 214 19.36 26.71 -4.93
CA ASP A 214 19.01 27.88 -4.11
C ASP A 214 17.59 28.38 -4.40
N ILE A 215 17.15 28.39 -5.67
CA ILE A 215 15.77 28.72 -6.04
C ILE A 215 14.80 27.71 -5.45
N PHE A 216 15.12 26.41 -5.57
CA PHE A 216 14.27 25.36 -5.01
C PHE A 216 14.15 25.46 -3.50
N ASP A 217 15.27 25.64 -2.79
CA ASP A 217 15.29 25.80 -1.34
C ASP A 217 14.47 27.03 -0.91
N LYS A 218 14.61 28.18 -1.59
CA LYS A 218 13.78 29.39 -1.35
C LYS A 218 12.30 29.21 -1.61
N VAL A 219 11.93 28.45 -2.65
CA VAL A 219 10.52 28.14 -2.89
C VAL A 219 10.00 27.25 -1.77
N LEU A 220 10.72 26.20 -1.37
CA LEU A 220 10.31 25.33 -0.27
C LEU A 220 10.16 26.07 1.07
N GLU A 221 11.02 27.06 1.35
CA GLU A 221 10.93 27.91 2.55
C GLU A 221 9.57 28.63 2.66
N LYS A 222 8.97 29.07 1.54
CA LYS A 222 7.62 29.68 1.52
C LYS A 222 6.54 28.73 2.04
N TYR A 223 6.77 27.42 1.92
CA TYR A 223 5.86 26.36 2.32
C TYR A 223 6.26 25.68 3.64
N ASP A 224 7.24 26.23 4.38
CA ASP A 224 7.84 25.62 5.57
C ASP A 224 8.40 24.21 5.32
N LEU A 225 8.93 23.99 4.11
CA LEU A 225 9.53 22.72 3.71
C LEU A 225 11.05 22.87 3.55
N GLU A 226 11.74 21.73 3.63
CA GLU A 226 13.19 21.66 3.45
C GLU A 226 13.51 20.57 2.43
N ARG A 227 14.52 20.82 1.58
CA ARG A 227 15.12 19.77 0.78
C ARG A 227 15.88 18.78 1.67
N ASN A 228 15.89 17.51 1.28
CA ASN A 228 16.69 16.47 1.92
C ASN A 228 18.11 16.44 1.33
N PRO A 229 19.14 16.93 2.05
CA PRO A 229 20.49 17.06 1.50
C PRO A 229 21.12 15.70 1.19
N ASN A 230 20.77 14.65 1.95
CA ASN A 230 21.33 13.31 1.81
C ASN A 230 20.82 12.54 0.59
N LYS A 231 19.81 13.07 -0.11
CA LYS A 231 19.18 12.45 -1.27
C LYS A 231 19.42 13.19 -2.58
N LEU A 232 20.18 14.30 -2.57
CA LEU A 232 20.62 14.93 -3.80
C LEU A 232 21.43 13.93 -4.62
N LYS A 233 21.02 13.70 -5.85
CA LYS A 233 21.77 12.93 -6.85
C LYS A 233 21.92 13.76 -8.10
N ILE A 234 23.11 13.70 -8.69
CA ILE A 234 23.41 14.34 -9.96
C ILE A 234 23.70 13.22 -10.95
N PHE A 235 23.07 13.28 -12.11
CA PHE A 235 23.23 12.27 -13.15
C PHE A 235 23.63 12.93 -14.46
N SER A 236 24.66 12.39 -15.09
CA SER A 236 24.87 12.50 -16.52
C SER A 236 23.92 11.56 -17.29
N TYR A 237 23.88 11.71 -18.62
CA TYR A 237 23.15 10.79 -19.50
C TYR A 237 23.50 9.32 -19.24
N LEU A 238 24.80 8.99 -19.17
CA LEU A 238 25.25 7.60 -19.01
C LEU A 238 24.83 7.03 -17.65
N GLU A 239 25.01 7.80 -16.58
CA GLU A 239 24.63 7.38 -15.23
C GLU A 239 23.10 7.19 -15.11
N TYR A 240 22.31 8.09 -15.70
CA TYR A 240 20.85 7.97 -15.71
C TYR A 240 20.38 6.75 -16.50
N ASN A 241 20.95 6.52 -17.69
CA ASN A 241 20.63 5.37 -18.53
C ASN A 241 20.99 4.02 -17.85
N ASP A 242 22.05 3.99 -17.04
CA ASP A 242 22.45 2.81 -16.30
C ASP A 242 21.57 2.52 -15.07
N GLU A 243 20.97 3.53 -14.44
CA GLU A 243 19.93 3.32 -13.41
C GLU A 243 18.71 2.57 -13.97
N HIS A 244 18.40 2.76 -15.26
CA HIS A 244 17.22 2.17 -15.92
C HIS A 244 17.49 0.81 -16.60
N ILE A 245 18.54 0.10 -16.19
CA ILE A 245 18.95 -1.20 -16.76
C ILE A 245 17.88 -2.31 -16.66
N LEU A 246 16.93 -2.20 -15.74
CA LEU A 246 15.90 -3.23 -15.50
C LEU A 246 15.06 -3.53 -16.74
N ASN A 247 14.68 -2.51 -17.52
CA ASN A 247 13.91 -2.66 -18.75
C ASN A 247 14.64 -3.54 -19.78
N ARG A 248 15.94 -3.29 -19.96
CA ARG A 248 16.80 -4.08 -20.84
C ARG A 248 16.89 -5.54 -20.35
N TYR A 249 16.98 -5.74 -19.05
CA TYR A 249 17.00 -7.08 -18.46
C TYR A 249 15.68 -7.83 -18.68
N TRP A 250 14.53 -7.25 -18.40
CA TRP A 250 13.24 -7.91 -18.62
C TRP A 250 13.03 -8.27 -20.09
N ALA A 251 13.29 -7.33 -21.02
CA ALA A 251 13.15 -7.58 -22.45
C ALA A 251 14.06 -8.73 -22.92
N SER A 252 15.33 -8.75 -22.48
CA SER A 252 16.29 -9.81 -22.77
C SER A 252 15.84 -11.17 -22.24
N ILE A 253 15.34 -11.23 -20.99
CA ILE A 253 14.87 -12.47 -20.38
C ILE A 253 13.64 -13.01 -21.11
N ILE A 254 12.66 -12.16 -21.40
CA ILE A 254 11.42 -12.56 -22.07
C ILE A 254 11.73 -13.03 -23.49
N SER A 255 12.52 -12.26 -24.25
CA SER A 255 12.92 -12.63 -25.61
C SER A 255 13.68 -13.96 -25.64
N GLY A 256 14.72 -14.10 -24.79
CA GLY A 256 15.49 -15.33 -24.71
C GLY A 256 14.69 -16.54 -24.24
N SER A 257 13.68 -16.34 -23.37
CA SER A 257 12.78 -17.42 -22.95
C SER A 257 11.86 -17.86 -24.08
N LYS A 258 11.32 -16.92 -24.87
CA LYS A 258 10.49 -17.21 -26.05
C LYS A 258 11.28 -17.95 -27.14
N GLN A 259 12.50 -17.53 -27.42
CA GLN A 259 13.36 -18.16 -28.44
C GLN A 259 13.75 -19.61 -28.09
N ARG A 260 13.94 -19.90 -26.80
CA ARG A 260 14.33 -21.24 -26.32
C ARG A 260 13.15 -22.20 -26.15
N PHE A 261 11.92 -21.69 -26.20
CA PHE A 261 10.72 -22.51 -26.07
C PHE A 261 10.52 -23.37 -27.32
N ASN A 262 10.37 -24.67 -27.13
CA ASN A 262 10.04 -25.62 -28.19
C ASN A 262 8.90 -26.54 -27.71
N LYS A 263 7.80 -26.56 -28.45
CA LYS A 263 6.59 -27.35 -28.12
C LYS A 263 6.87 -28.86 -28.02
N HIS A 264 7.92 -29.36 -28.66
CA HIS A 264 8.25 -30.79 -28.74
C HIS A 264 9.39 -31.23 -27.81
N ASN A 265 9.95 -30.33 -26.99
CA ASN A 265 11.08 -30.62 -26.10
C ASN A 265 10.73 -30.49 -24.62
N ASN A 266 11.59 -31.05 -23.76
CA ASN A 266 11.60 -30.81 -22.32
C ASN A 266 12.07 -29.38 -22.01
N ASN A 267 11.18 -28.39 -22.18
CA ASN A 267 11.49 -26.98 -21.92
C ASN A 267 11.91 -26.78 -20.46
N THR A 268 12.96 -25.98 -20.25
CA THR A 268 13.40 -25.57 -18.93
C THR A 268 12.91 -24.16 -18.62
N LEU A 269 12.77 -23.83 -17.35
CA LEU A 269 12.43 -22.48 -16.91
C LEU A 269 13.67 -21.57 -16.98
N TYR A 270 14.11 -21.27 -18.20
CA TYR A 270 15.29 -20.44 -18.48
C TYR A 270 15.29 -19.12 -17.71
N PHE A 271 14.11 -18.49 -17.58
CA PHE A 271 13.98 -17.22 -16.86
C PHE A 271 14.43 -17.31 -15.40
N LEU A 272 14.24 -18.44 -14.69
CA LEU A 272 14.65 -18.56 -13.29
C LEU A 272 16.16 -18.39 -13.13
N ASN A 273 16.94 -19.07 -13.98
CA ASN A 273 18.38 -18.91 -14.03
C ASN A 273 18.76 -17.46 -14.35
N GLN A 274 18.10 -16.87 -15.35
CA GLN A 274 18.38 -15.50 -15.75
C GLN A 274 18.04 -14.44 -14.70
N LEU A 275 16.99 -14.66 -13.89
CA LEU A 275 16.65 -13.82 -12.75
C LEU A 275 17.76 -13.93 -11.70
N VAL A 276 18.09 -15.15 -11.26
CA VAL A 276 19.13 -15.42 -10.25
C VAL A 276 20.48 -14.86 -10.68
N TYR A 277 20.88 -15.05 -11.92
CA TYR A 277 22.16 -14.57 -12.48
C TYR A 277 22.28 -13.03 -12.47
N ARG A 278 21.16 -12.30 -12.60
CA ARG A 278 21.17 -10.83 -12.65
C ARG A 278 20.96 -10.17 -11.29
N LEU A 279 20.39 -10.87 -10.31
CA LEU A 279 20.17 -10.31 -8.97
C LEU A 279 21.43 -9.68 -8.34
N PRO A 280 22.62 -10.33 -8.35
CA PRO A 280 23.84 -9.75 -7.78
C PRO A 280 24.35 -8.50 -8.53
N LYS A 281 23.88 -8.28 -9.77
CA LYS A 281 24.28 -7.13 -10.60
C LYS A 281 23.46 -5.88 -10.32
N LEU A 282 22.43 -5.98 -9.48
CA LEU A 282 21.56 -4.86 -9.11
C LEU A 282 22.08 -4.17 -7.87
N LYS A 283 22.14 -2.83 -7.91
CA LYS A 283 22.84 -2.01 -6.91
C LYS A 283 22.30 -2.16 -5.48
N ASN A 284 21.02 -2.45 -5.31
CA ASN A 284 20.37 -2.51 -4.00
C ASN A 284 19.14 -3.44 -3.98
N TYR A 285 18.66 -3.72 -2.77
CA TYR A 285 17.48 -4.55 -2.50
C TYR A 285 16.22 -4.02 -3.23
N ASN A 286 15.99 -2.71 -3.24
CA ASN A 286 14.81 -2.14 -3.88
C ASN A 286 14.77 -2.45 -5.39
N LEU A 287 15.91 -2.32 -6.09
CA LEU A 287 16.02 -2.72 -7.50
C LEU A 287 15.79 -4.22 -7.68
N GLN A 288 16.30 -5.06 -6.79
CA GLN A 288 16.04 -6.51 -6.81
C GLN A 288 14.55 -6.83 -6.64
N LYS A 289 13.87 -6.17 -5.69
CA LYS A 289 12.43 -6.31 -5.46
C LYS A 289 11.63 -5.88 -6.69
N ILE A 290 11.92 -4.73 -7.28
CA ILE A 290 11.27 -4.24 -8.50
C ILE A 290 11.52 -5.23 -9.65
N PHE A 291 12.76 -5.65 -9.84
CA PHE A 291 13.16 -6.62 -10.87
C PHE A 291 12.34 -7.91 -10.82
N LEU A 292 12.20 -8.50 -9.63
CA LEU A 292 11.44 -9.73 -9.45
C LEU A 292 9.93 -9.51 -9.57
N THR A 293 9.38 -8.57 -8.81
CA THR A 293 7.93 -8.35 -8.77
C THR A 293 7.36 -7.94 -10.12
N THR A 294 8.05 -7.09 -10.89
CA THR A 294 7.62 -6.72 -12.25
C THR A 294 7.63 -7.91 -13.20
N PHE A 295 8.64 -8.79 -13.12
CA PHE A 295 8.68 -10.00 -13.95
C PHE A 295 7.48 -10.92 -13.65
N PHE A 296 7.20 -11.20 -12.38
CA PHE A 296 6.09 -12.07 -11.99
C PHE A 296 4.69 -11.44 -12.19
N LYS A 297 4.60 -10.10 -12.28
CA LYS A 297 3.38 -9.38 -12.68
C LYS A 297 3.19 -9.30 -14.20
N SER A 298 4.21 -9.61 -14.99
CA SER A 298 4.20 -9.41 -16.44
C SER A 298 3.18 -10.31 -17.15
N LYS A 299 2.67 -9.82 -18.28
CA LYS A 299 1.86 -10.61 -19.22
C LYS A 299 2.55 -11.92 -19.62
N TYR A 300 3.86 -11.88 -19.84
CA TYR A 300 4.64 -13.08 -20.17
C TYR A 300 4.51 -14.18 -19.10
N PHE A 301 4.74 -13.86 -17.82
CA PHE A 301 4.61 -14.85 -16.75
C PHE A 301 3.14 -15.27 -16.55
N SER A 302 2.21 -14.32 -16.61
CA SER A 302 0.77 -14.58 -16.50
C SER A 302 0.27 -15.59 -17.54
N ASP A 303 0.69 -15.44 -18.80
CA ASP A 303 0.23 -16.27 -19.92
C ASP A 303 1.01 -17.59 -20.06
N LEU A 304 2.11 -17.77 -19.31
CA LEU A 304 2.99 -18.93 -19.40
C LEU A 304 2.25 -20.24 -19.06
N ASN A 305 2.11 -21.20 -19.97
CA ASN A 305 1.56 -22.51 -19.59
C ASN A 305 2.67 -23.39 -18.98
N LEU A 306 2.68 -23.56 -17.65
CA LEU A 306 3.71 -24.33 -16.95
C LEU A 306 3.68 -25.83 -17.25
N ASN A 307 2.56 -26.38 -17.73
CA ASN A 307 2.48 -27.79 -18.14
C ASN A 307 3.41 -28.12 -19.30
N ASN A 308 3.86 -27.11 -20.06
CA ASN A 308 4.80 -27.27 -21.16
C ASN A 308 6.28 -27.26 -20.70
N PHE A 309 6.54 -27.18 -19.39
CA PHE A 309 7.88 -27.04 -18.82
C PHE A 309 8.17 -28.15 -17.82
N CYS A 310 9.42 -28.62 -17.82
CA CYS A 310 9.93 -29.57 -16.84
C CYS A 310 10.52 -28.79 -15.64
N PHE A 311 9.90 -28.94 -14.46
CA PHE A 311 10.38 -28.32 -13.22
C PHE A 311 11.47 -29.19 -12.57
N ARG A 312 12.74 -28.97 -12.98
CA ARG A 312 13.88 -29.77 -12.49
C ARG A 312 14.30 -29.35 -11.09
N GLU A 313 15.05 -30.21 -10.39
CA GLU A 313 15.63 -29.91 -9.07
C GLU A 313 16.42 -28.59 -9.05
N TYR A 314 17.17 -28.31 -10.12
CA TYR A 314 17.89 -27.04 -10.26
C TYR A 314 16.96 -25.81 -10.25
N ASN A 315 15.73 -25.92 -10.74
CA ASN A 315 14.75 -24.83 -10.70
C ASN A 315 14.13 -24.65 -9.31
N GLN A 316 14.03 -25.73 -8.52
CA GLN A 316 13.42 -25.73 -7.19
C GLN A 316 14.18 -24.80 -6.23
N HIS A 317 15.50 -24.98 -6.10
CA HIS A 317 16.30 -24.15 -5.19
C HIS A 317 16.40 -22.70 -5.66
N GLN A 318 16.43 -22.45 -6.99
CA GLN A 318 16.39 -21.10 -7.55
C GLN A 318 15.10 -20.38 -7.16
N PHE A 319 13.96 -21.06 -7.25
CA PHE A 319 12.68 -20.48 -6.87
C PHE A 319 12.62 -20.17 -5.37
N CYS A 320 13.04 -21.11 -4.51
CA CYS A 320 13.14 -20.88 -3.07
C CYS A 320 14.07 -19.69 -2.73
N TYR A 321 15.20 -19.57 -3.42
CA TYR A 321 16.11 -18.43 -3.26
C TYR A 321 15.42 -17.10 -3.62
N ILE A 322 14.72 -17.03 -4.75
CA ILE A 322 13.97 -15.84 -5.16
C ILE A 322 12.89 -15.48 -4.11
N ILE A 323 12.13 -16.45 -3.60
CA ILE A 323 11.13 -16.22 -2.54
C ILE A 323 11.80 -15.65 -1.29
N SER A 324 12.96 -16.20 -0.89
CA SER A 324 13.65 -15.76 0.32
C SER A 324 14.11 -14.29 0.27
N ILE A 325 14.36 -13.77 -0.94
CA ILE A 325 14.69 -12.37 -1.19
C ILE A 325 13.41 -11.53 -1.28
N CYS A 326 12.43 -11.98 -2.05
CA CYS A 326 11.22 -11.23 -2.35
C CYS A 326 9.96 -12.10 -2.14
N PRO A 327 9.44 -12.18 -0.91
CA PRO A 327 8.27 -13.03 -0.61
C PRO A 327 7.00 -12.56 -1.34
N GLU A 328 6.92 -11.29 -1.76
CA GLU A 328 5.78 -10.75 -2.52
C GLU A 328 5.48 -11.55 -3.80
N ILE A 329 6.49 -12.20 -4.40
CA ILE A 329 6.28 -13.01 -5.62
C ILE A 329 5.29 -14.15 -5.39
N LEU A 330 5.13 -14.62 -4.14
CA LEU A 330 4.19 -15.68 -3.79
C LEU A 330 2.77 -15.31 -4.20
N LEU A 331 2.37 -14.03 -4.05
CA LEU A 331 1.06 -13.54 -4.47
C LEU A 331 0.76 -13.87 -5.93
N TYR A 332 1.73 -13.64 -6.82
CA TYR A 332 1.55 -13.72 -8.26
C TYR A 332 1.85 -15.11 -8.84
N SER A 333 2.54 -15.96 -8.09
CA SER A 333 3.08 -17.22 -8.60
C SER A 333 2.47 -18.46 -7.97
N ILE A 334 2.06 -18.43 -6.69
CA ILE A 334 1.78 -19.66 -5.95
C ILE A 334 0.56 -20.43 -6.50
N ASN A 335 -0.50 -19.72 -6.90
CA ASN A 335 -1.69 -20.35 -7.50
C ASN A 335 -1.39 -21.09 -8.80
N LYS A 336 -0.36 -20.64 -9.52
CA LYS A 336 0.07 -21.23 -10.78
C LYS A 336 0.99 -22.44 -10.57
N LEU A 337 1.70 -22.45 -9.45
CA LEU A 337 2.73 -23.44 -9.12
C LEU A 337 2.25 -24.55 -8.20
N LYS A 338 1.15 -24.34 -7.45
CA LYS A 338 0.65 -25.23 -6.41
C LYS A 338 0.47 -26.69 -6.83
N ASP A 339 0.19 -26.93 -8.11
CA ASP A 339 -0.12 -28.26 -8.62
C ASP A 339 1.13 -29.07 -8.98
N ILE A 340 2.30 -28.42 -9.07
CA ILE A 340 3.60 -29.06 -9.33
C ILE A 340 4.07 -29.79 -8.06
N ASP A 341 4.51 -31.04 -8.20
CA ASP A 341 4.85 -31.96 -7.09
C ASP A 341 5.82 -31.36 -6.05
N PHE A 342 6.81 -30.59 -6.50
CA PHE A 342 7.74 -29.92 -5.60
C PHE A 342 7.04 -29.05 -4.55
N PHE A 343 5.98 -28.32 -4.92
CA PHE A 343 5.26 -27.42 -4.02
C PHE A 343 4.37 -28.16 -3.02
N LYS A 344 4.07 -29.44 -3.27
CA LYS A 344 3.39 -30.35 -2.36
C LYS A 344 4.37 -31.12 -1.46
N SER A 345 5.67 -31.04 -1.74
CA SER A 345 6.70 -31.83 -1.05
C SER A 345 6.93 -31.38 0.38
N LYS A 346 7.41 -32.31 1.23
CA LYS A 346 7.83 -32.01 2.60
C LYS A 346 8.98 -31.00 2.65
N SER A 347 9.87 -31.01 1.65
CA SER A 347 10.99 -30.06 1.54
C SER A 347 10.49 -28.63 1.40
N PHE A 348 9.55 -28.39 0.48
CA PHE A 348 8.98 -27.06 0.28
C PHE A 348 8.12 -26.60 1.48
N LYS A 349 7.38 -27.54 2.09
CA LYS A 349 6.66 -27.28 3.35
C LYS A 349 7.59 -26.79 4.46
N ASN A 350 8.73 -27.45 4.65
CA ASN A 350 9.74 -27.05 5.64
C ASN A 350 10.35 -25.68 5.30
N PHE A 351 10.60 -25.41 4.01
CA PHE A 351 11.06 -24.10 3.55
C PHE A 351 10.05 -23.00 3.91
N LEU A 352 8.75 -23.20 3.64
CA LEU A 352 7.71 -22.23 4.00
C LEU A 352 7.60 -22.05 5.51
N LYS A 353 7.60 -23.14 6.28
CA LYS A 353 7.54 -23.07 7.76
C LYS A 353 8.68 -22.20 8.31
N ASN A 354 9.92 -22.46 7.90
CA ASN A 354 11.08 -21.73 8.38
C ASN A 354 11.02 -20.24 8.01
N ASN A 355 10.64 -19.93 6.76
CA ASN A 355 10.57 -18.54 6.33
C ASN A 355 9.38 -17.79 6.93
N TYR A 356 8.25 -18.46 7.17
CA TYR A 356 7.12 -17.86 7.84
C TYR A 356 7.45 -17.52 9.30
N LEU A 357 8.01 -18.46 10.06
CA LEU A 357 8.48 -18.21 11.43
C LEU A 357 9.52 -17.08 11.49
N LYS A 358 10.45 -17.05 10.53
CA LYS A 358 11.41 -15.94 10.37
C LYS A 358 10.74 -14.60 10.05
N SER A 359 9.65 -14.60 9.28
CA SER A 359 8.89 -13.38 8.99
C SER A 359 8.09 -12.90 10.22
N LEU A 360 7.60 -13.82 11.05
CA LEU A 360 6.88 -13.52 12.28
C LEU A 360 7.79 -12.93 13.38
N SER A 361 9.06 -13.33 13.42
CA SER A 361 10.06 -12.72 14.31
C SER A 361 10.53 -11.33 13.85
N ARG A 362 10.23 -10.96 12.60
CA ARG A 362 10.48 -9.63 12.04
C ARG A 362 9.24 -8.75 12.16
N SER A 363 9.43 -7.45 12.04
CA SER A 363 8.34 -6.49 12.15
C SER A 363 7.67 -6.11 10.81
N PHE A 364 7.93 -6.87 9.73
CA PHE A 364 7.36 -6.58 8.40
C PHE A 364 6.03 -7.30 8.21
N ASN A 365 4.93 -6.56 8.29
CA ASN A 365 3.59 -7.13 8.27
C ASN A 365 3.20 -7.68 6.89
N ASP A 366 3.73 -7.10 5.82
CA ASP A 366 3.42 -7.51 4.45
C ASP A 366 4.00 -8.90 4.11
N GLU A 367 5.27 -9.15 4.46
CA GLU A 367 5.90 -10.46 4.26
C GLU A 367 5.13 -11.59 4.96
N GLN A 368 4.66 -11.34 6.19
CA GLN A 368 3.88 -12.29 6.97
C GLN A 368 2.58 -12.68 6.25
N LEU A 369 1.88 -11.71 5.64
CA LEU A 369 0.66 -11.97 4.87
C LEU A 369 0.94 -12.77 3.59
N TYR A 370 2.07 -12.52 2.90
CA TYR A 370 2.43 -13.27 1.70
C TYR A 370 2.70 -14.74 2.00
N TYR A 371 3.38 -15.03 3.11
CA TYR A 371 3.60 -16.41 3.56
C TYR A 371 2.31 -17.08 4.03
N TYR A 372 1.48 -16.40 4.84
CA TYR A 372 0.17 -16.89 5.24
C TYR A 372 -0.66 -17.28 4.00
N TYR A 373 -0.72 -16.41 2.98
CA TYR A 373 -1.45 -16.70 1.75
C TYR A 373 -0.94 -17.95 1.04
N ALA A 374 0.39 -18.10 0.88
CA ALA A 374 0.96 -19.27 0.25
C ALA A 374 0.68 -20.56 1.03
N ILE A 375 0.75 -20.50 2.36
CA ILE A 375 0.43 -21.64 3.24
C ILE A 375 -1.04 -22.06 3.08
N LYS A 376 -1.97 -21.11 3.04
CA LYS A 376 -3.39 -21.39 2.79
C LYS A 376 -3.64 -21.99 1.40
N VAL A 377 -3.00 -21.46 0.35
CA VAL A 377 -3.15 -21.99 -1.02
C VAL A 377 -2.68 -23.44 -1.14
N LEU A 378 -1.66 -23.83 -0.37
CA LEU A 378 -1.09 -25.17 -0.38
C LEU A 378 -1.70 -26.12 0.67
N ASN A 379 -2.66 -25.66 1.47
CA ASN A 379 -3.27 -26.42 2.57
C ASN A 379 -2.24 -26.95 3.60
N PHE A 380 -1.23 -26.15 3.93
CA PHE A 380 -0.26 -26.48 4.99
C PHE A 380 -0.70 -25.91 6.34
N ASP A 381 -1.96 -26.15 6.72
CA ASP A 381 -2.61 -25.53 7.89
C ASP A 381 -1.93 -25.85 9.24
N ASP A 382 -1.20 -26.96 9.34
CA ASP A 382 -0.38 -27.30 10.51
C ASP A 382 0.69 -26.24 10.81
N ILE A 383 1.24 -25.59 9.78
CA ILE A 383 2.19 -24.48 9.97
C ILE A 383 1.50 -23.31 10.68
N LEU A 384 0.23 -23.06 10.39
CA LEU A 384 -0.51 -21.96 10.99
C LEU A 384 -0.85 -22.28 12.45
N ASN A 385 -1.32 -23.50 12.72
CA ASN A 385 -1.59 -23.98 14.08
C ASN A 385 -0.33 -23.88 14.96
N ASP A 386 0.84 -24.33 14.47
CA ASP A 386 2.11 -24.26 15.19
C ASP A 386 2.57 -22.83 15.51
N SER A 387 2.03 -21.82 14.83
CA SER A 387 2.45 -20.41 14.93
C SER A 387 1.45 -19.51 15.65
N GLU A 388 0.31 -20.04 16.09
CA GLU A 388 -0.81 -19.25 16.62
C GLU A 388 -0.41 -18.37 17.81
N GLY A 389 0.38 -18.89 18.75
CA GLY A 389 0.89 -18.10 19.88
C GLY A 389 1.82 -16.95 19.46
N THR A 390 2.59 -17.11 18.38
CA THR A 390 3.42 -16.00 17.87
C THR A 390 2.56 -14.96 17.18
N VAL A 391 1.57 -15.37 16.40
CA VAL A 391 0.68 -14.44 15.69
C VAL A 391 -0.19 -13.64 16.65
N SER A 392 -0.73 -14.25 17.71
CA SER A 392 -1.55 -13.54 18.71
C SER A 392 -0.77 -12.44 19.43
N SER A 393 0.53 -12.64 19.63
CA SER A 393 1.45 -11.64 20.23
C SER A 393 1.99 -10.60 19.24
N SER A 394 1.73 -10.76 17.94
CA SER A 394 2.24 -9.87 16.89
C SER A 394 1.45 -8.54 16.81
N ASN A 395 2.02 -7.54 16.13
CA ASN A 395 1.31 -6.29 15.82
C ASN A 395 0.58 -6.32 14.48
N ASN A 396 0.47 -7.48 13.82
CA ASN A 396 -0.16 -7.61 12.50
C ASN A 396 -1.67 -7.85 12.62
N GLN A 397 -2.43 -6.77 12.82
CA GLN A 397 -3.88 -6.88 13.04
C GLN A 397 -4.63 -7.56 11.89
N ILE A 398 -4.13 -7.47 10.65
CA ILE A 398 -4.75 -8.12 9.49
C ILE A 398 -4.52 -9.63 9.56
N LEU A 399 -3.29 -10.07 9.85
CA LEU A 399 -2.99 -11.48 10.03
C LEU A 399 -3.74 -12.08 11.22
N ILE A 400 -3.83 -11.35 12.34
CA ILE A 400 -4.64 -11.73 13.49
C ILE A 400 -6.12 -11.90 13.07
N SER A 401 -6.65 -10.98 12.26
CA SER A 401 -8.03 -11.06 11.75
C SER A 401 -8.25 -12.32 10.89
N TYR A 402 -7.26 -12.73 10.10
CA TYR A 402 -7.31 -13.99 9.36
C TYR A 402 -7.30 -15.22 10.26
N TYR A 403 -6.46 -15.23 11.31
CA TYR A 403 -6.41 -16.34 12.27
C TYR A 403 -7.71 -16.46 13.07
N LEU A 404 -8.35 -15.34 13.41
CA LEU A 404 -9.68 -15.30 14.02
C LEU A 404 -10.74 -15.89 13.09
N LYS A 405 -10.77 -15.43 11.83
CA LYS A 405 -11.72 -15.89 10.80
C LYS A 405 -11.60 -17.39 10.53
N ASP A 406 -10.38 -17.88 10.44
CA ASP A 406 -10.07 -19.28 10.16
C ASP A 406 -10.15 -20.17 11.42
N LYS A 407 -10.50 -19.60 12.59
CA LYS A 407 -10.60 -20.30 13.88
C LYS A 407 -9.31 -21.06 14.28
N ILE A 408 -8.16 -20.44 14.01
CA ILE A 408 -6.83 -21.03 14.29
C ILE A 408 -6.41 -20.82 15.74
N PHE A 409 -6.84 -19.73 16.36
CA PHE A 409 -6.45 -19.40 17.72
C PHE A 409 -7.06 -20.34 18.76
N SER A 410 -6.25 -20.76 19.73
CA SER A 410 -6.71 -21.42 20.94
C SER A 410 -7.46 -20.45 21.86
N GLU A 411 -8.21 -20.99 22.81
CA GLU A 411 -8.93 -20.19 23.81
C GLU A 411 -7.99 -19.26 24.61
N ASN A 412 -6.76 -19.71 24.90
CA ASN A 412 -5.74 -18.88 25.54
C ASN A 412 -5.34 -17.68 24.67
N SER A 413 -5.14 -17.88 23.37
CA SER A 413 -4.85 -16.81 22.43
C SER A 413 -6.03 -15.83 22.30
N ILE A 414 -7.27 -16.34 22.26
CA ILE A 414 -8.48 -15.49 22.25
C ILE A 414 -8.57 -14.66 23.52
N ASN A 415 -8.36 -15.26 24.69
CA ASN A 415 -8.37 -14.56 25.97
C ASN A 415 -7.27 -13.49 26.04
N TYR A 416 -6.07 -13.77 25.51
CA TYR A 416 -5.02 -12.78 25.36
C TYR A 416 -5.48 -11.60 24.47
N LEU A 417 -6.10 -11.87 23.32
CA LEU A 417 -6.61 -10.83 22.43
C LEU A 417 -7.74 -10.01 23.08
N LYS A 418 -8.60 -10.61 23.91
CA LYS A 418 -9.64 -9.92 24.69
C LYS A 418 -9.07 -8.86 25.65
N THR A 419 -7.81 -8.97 26.05
CA THR A 419 -7.12 -7.94 26.86
C THR A 419 -6.71 -6.69 26.07
N LYS A 420 -6.71 -6.75 24.73
CA LYS A 420 -6.24 -5.68 23.83
C LYS A 420 -7.34 -4.66 23.54
N VAL A 421 -7.79 -3.95 24.58
CA VAL A 421 -8.93 -3.00 24.51
C VAL A 421 -8.60 -1.62 23.90
N GLY A 422 -7.32 -1.30 23.70
CA GLY A 422 -6.93 0.03 23.20
C GLY A 422 -7.44 0.32 21.79
N GLU A 423 -7.85 1.55 21.53
CA GLU A 423 -8.40 2.01 20.23
C GLU A 423 -7.51 1.63 19.03
N TYR A 424 -6.18 1.66 19.19
CA TYR A 424 -5.26 1.28 18.13
C TYR A 424 -5.38 -0.18 17.68
N TYR A 425 -6.11 -1.05 18.39
CA TYR A 425 -6.45 -2.42 18.01
C TYR A 425 -7.82 -2.57 17.33
N TRP A 426 -8.50 -1.46 16.97
CA TRP A 426 -9.88 -1.51 16.46
C TRP A 426 -10.07 -2.49 15.29
N PHE A 427 -9.07 -2.65 14.41
CA PHE A 427 -9.18 -3.51 13.24
C PHE A 427 -9.24 -4.99 13.63
N GLN A 428 -8.32 -5.46 14.48
CA GLN A 428 -8.38 -6.84 14.96
C GLN A 428 -9.58 -7.07 15.88
N ASN A 429 -9.95 -6.07 16.70
CA ASN A 429 -11.04 -6.20 17.66
C ASN A 429 -12.40 -6.30 16.97
N TYR A 430 -12.56 -5.65 15.81
CA TYR A 430 -13.75 -5.82 14.99
C TYR A 430 -13.95 -7.29 14.61
N HIS A 431 -12.88 -7.95 14.17
CA HIS A 431 -12.92 -9.36 13.81
C HIS A 431 -13.00 -10.27 15.04
N LEU A 432 -12.44 -9.85 16.18
CA LEU A 432 -12.58 -10.57 17.44
C LEU A 432 -14.07 -10.65 17.83
N ILE A 433 -14.80 -9.53 17.81
CA ILE A 433 -16.25 -9.51 18.06
C ILE A 433 -17.01 -10.31 16.99
N LEU A 434 -16.60 -10.23 15.73
CA LEU A 434 -17.29 -10.92 14.64
C LEU A 434 -17.24 -12.45 14.77
N TYR A 435 -16.14 -12.99 15.31
CA TYR A 435 -15.84 -14.43 15.33
C TYR A 435 -15.79 -15.07 16.73
N ASP A 436 -15.84 -14.30 17.81
CA ASP A 436 -16.01 -14.80 19.19
C ASP A 436 -17.50 -14.75 19.59
N GLU A 437 -18.08 -15.89 19.94
CA GLU A 437 -19.52 -16.00 20.21
C GLU A 437 -19.96 -15.24 21.46
N GLU A 438 -19.11 -15.19 22.49
CA GLU A 438 -19.37 -14.46 23.74
C GLU A 438 -19.50 -12.96 23.47
N LEU A 439 -18.49 -12.36 22.82
CA LEU A 439 -18.51 -10.94 22.45
C LEU A 439 -19.62 -10.60 21.45
N TYR A 440 -19.91 -11.51 20.50
CA TYR A 440 -20.98 -11.29 19.54
C TYR A 440 -22.36 -11.29 20.20
N SER A 441 -22.55 -12.08 21.25
CA SER A 441 -23.82 -12.15 21.99
C SER A 441 -24.12 -10.85 22.76
N ASP A 442 -23.07 -10.19 23.27
CA ASP A 442 -23.14 -8.88 23.91
C ASP A 442 -22.61 -7.77 22.97
N LEU A 443 -23.26 -7.65 21.81
CA LEU A 443 -22.74 -6.87 20.68
C LEU A 443 -22.56 -5.39 21.01
N GLU A 444 -23.55 -4.76 21.66
CA GLU A 444 -23.51 -3.31 21.92
C GLU A 444 -22.42 -2.95 22.92
N GLU A 445 -22.34 -3.66 24.06
CA GLU A 445 -21.27 -3.42 25.04
C GLU A 445 -19.90 -3.77 24.47
N SER A 446 -19.81 -4.81 23.63
CA SER A 446 -18.56 -5.14 22.93
C SER A 446 -18.12 -4.03 21.98
N ILE A 447 -19.04 -3.42 21.21
CA ILE A 447 -18.71 -2.26 20.36
C ILE A 447 -18.24 -1.09 21.23
N ILE A 448 -18.95 -0.78 22.32
CA ILE A 448 -18.60 0.31 23.24
C ILE A 448 -17.20 0.11 23.82
N LYS A 449 -16.89 -1.12 24.24
CA LYS A 449 -15.62 -1.46 24.89
C LYS A 449 -14.43 -1.47 23.93
N TYR A 450 -14.62 -1.98 22.71
CA TYR A 450 -13.48 -2.34 21.84
C TYR A 450 -13.34 -1.48 20.57
N LEU A 451 -14.40 -0.81 20.11
CA LEU A 451 -14.44 -0.16 18.79
C LEU A 451 -14.72 1.35 18.82
N LEU A 452 -15.22 1.88 19.93
CA LEU A 452 -15.46 3.31 20.04
C LEU A 452 -14.15 4.11 20.15
N PRO A 453 -14.04 5.26 19.44
CA PRO A 453 -12.90 6.16 19.58
C PRO A 453 -12.79 6.69 21.02
N ASN A 454 -11.57 6.74 21.57
CA ASN A 454 -11.33 7.13 22.95
C ASN A 454 -11.87 8.53 23.29
N LYS A 455 -11.85 9.44 22.31
CA LYS A 455 -12.30 10.84 22.47
C LYS A 455 -13.81 10.99 22.72
N ILE A 456 -14.60 9.96 22.42
CA ILE A 456 -16.03 9.92 22.74
C ILE A 456 -16.39 8.83 23.75
N ASN A 457 -15.44 7.95 24.10
CA ASN A 457 -15.63 6.83 25.02
C ASN A 457 -15.45 7.24 26.51
N GLU A 458 -16.17 8.29 26.95
CA GLU A 458 -16.22 8.68 28.37
C GLU A 458 -17.54 8.21 29.01
N PRO A 459 -17.53 7.74 30.27
CA PRO A 459 -18.72 7.19 30.94
C PRO A 459 -19.94 8.12 30.93
N SER A 460 -19.73 9.43 31.08
CA SER A 460 -20.79 10.45 31.04
C SER A 460 -21.52 10.48 29.69
N HIS A 461 -20.79 10.38 28.58
CA HIS A 461 -21.38 10.39 27.24
C HIS A 461 -22.07 9.06 26.92
N ILE A 462 -21.51 7.93 27.36
CA ILE A 462 -22.10 6.60 27.20
C ILE A 462 -23.44 6.53 27.94
N ASN A 463 -23.49 7.04 29.18
CA ASN A 463 -24.73 7.09 29.96
C ASN A 463 -25.78 7.98 29.27
N SER A 464 -25.37 9.14 28.73
CA SER A 464 -26.29 9.99 27.95
C SER A 464 -26.86 9.25 26.73
N TYR A 465 -26.03 8.50 26.01
CA TYR A 465 -26.46 7.69 24.87
C TYR A 465 -27.45 6.59 25.32
N LYS A 466 -27.11 5.79 26.34
CA LYS A 466 -27.96 4.69 26.84
C LYS A 466 -29.33 5.15 27.33
N HIS A 467 -29.41 6.35 27.91
CA HIS A 467 -30.67 6.91 28.43
C HIS A 467 -31.45 7.74 27.40
N ASN A 468 -31.03 7.77 26.12
CA ASN A 468 -31.62 8.62 25.07
C ASN A 468 -31.80 10.09 25.51
N LEU A 469 -30.91 10.56 26.38
CA LEU A 469 -30.99 11.93 26.89
C LEU A 469 -30.59 12.87 25.76
N VAL A 470 -31.47 13.85 25.48
CA VAL A 470 -31.17 14.97 24.59
C VAL A 470 -30.10 15.80 25.28
N THR A 471 -28.83 15.44 25.10
CA THR A 471 -27.75 16.34 25.44
C THR A 471 -27.58 17.34 24.30
N PRO A 472 -27.31 18.62 24.59
CA PRO A 472 -26.83 19.57 23.58
C PRO A 472 -25.47 19.20 22.98
N SER A 473 -24.93 18.02 23.30
CA SER A 473 -23.56 17.63 22.97
C SER A 473 -23.51 16.86 21.66
N ASN A 474 -22.69 17.33 20.70
CA ASN A 474 -22.37 16.59 19.47
C ASN A 474 -21.84 15.16 19.76
N LYS A 475 -21.45 14.83 21.00
CA LYS A 475 -20.81 13.56 21.36
C LYS A 475 -21.76 12.35 21.45
N ALA A 476 -22.98 12.51 21.99
CA ALA A 476 -23.95 11.39 22.02
C ALA A 476 -24.37 10.97 20.60
N THR A 477 -24.54 11.96 19.71
CA THR A 477 -24.80 11.74 18.28
C THR A 477 -23.63 11.02 17.60
N LYS A 478 -22.38 11.43 17.88
CA LYS A 478 -21.18 10.71 17.41
C LYS A 478 -21.17 9.26 17.87
N ILE A 479 -21.39 8.99 19.16
CA ILE A 479 -21.42 7.63 19.70
C ILE A 479 -22.42 6.77 18.92
N LYS A 480 -23.65 7.27 18.77
CA LYS A 480 -24.70 6.58 18.01
C LYS A 480 -24.25 6.31 16.58
N TYR A 481 -23.62 7.28 15.91
CA TYR A 481 -23.14 7.14 14.54
C TYR A 481 -22.12 6.00 14.36
N TYR A 482 -21.15 5.88 15.29
CA TYR A 482 -20.18 4.76 15.27
C TYR A 482 -20.84 3.42 15.64
N ILE A 483 -21.70 3.39 16.67
CA ILE A 483 -22.41 2.17 17.07
C ILE A 483 -23.29 1.65 15.94
N ASP A 484 -24.04 2.52 15.27
CA ASP A 484 -24.90 2.15 14.14
C ASP A 484 -24.07 1.57 12.98
N PHE A 485 -22.94 2.20 12.64
CA PHE A 485 -22.01 1.70 11.62
C PHE A 485 -21.48 0.30 11.95
N TYR A 486 -20.90 0.10 13.14
CA TYR A 486 -20.33 -1.19 13.52
C TYR A 486 -21.41 -2.25 13.69
N SER A 487 -22.51 -1.93 14.37
CA SER A 487 -23.63 -2.86 14.61
C SER A 487 -24.24 -3.35 13.31
N LYS A 488 -24.51 -2.46 12.35
CA LYS A 488 -25.10 -2.83 11.05
C LYS A 488 -24.21 -3.81 10.29
N ASN A 489 -22.89 -3.55 10.27
CA ASN A 489 -21.94 -4.41 9.58
C ASN A 489 -21.72 -5.76 10.31
N LEU A 490 -21.58 -5.75 11.64
CA LEU A 490 -21.40 -6.97 12.44
C LEU A 490 -22.63 -7.89 12.38
N LYS A 491 -23.85 -7.33 12.52
CA LYS A 491 -25.11 -8.09 12.37
C LYS A 491 -25.25 -8.69 10.97
N SER A 492 -24.74 -8.00 9.97
CA SER A 492 -24.71 -8.47 8.58
C SER A 492 -23.52 -9.38 8.26
N LYS A 493 -22.74 -9.78 9.28
CA LYS A 493 -21.53 -10.61 9.18
C LYS A 493 -20.54 -10.13 8.12
N LYS A 494 -20.42 -8.82 7.96
CA LYS A 494 -19.44 -8.21 7.05
C LYS A 494 -18.06 -8.27 7.68
N SER A 495 -17.04 -8.59 6.89
CA SER A 495 -15.64 -8.63 7.30
C SER A 495 -14.89 -7.48 6.64
N PHE A 496 -13.87 -6.91 7.30
CA PHE A 496 -12.97 -5.96 6.63
C PHE A 496 -11.87 -6.65 5.84
N ILE A 497 -11.71 -7.97 6.00
CA ILE A 497 -10.74 -8.78 5.25
C ILE A 497 -11.44 -9.63 4.19
N ASN A 498 -10.74 -9.88 3.08
CA ASN A 498 -11.20 -10.78 2.03
C ASN A 498 -11.20 -12.24 2.49
N ASP A 499 -12.03 -13.07 1.86
CA ASP A 499 -11.83 -14.52 1.92
C ASP A 499 -10.53 -14.89 1.21
N SER A 500 -9.77 -15.80 1.82
CA SER A 500 -8.51 -16.30 1.25
C SER A 500 -8.70 -16.91 -0.14
N SER A 501 -9.86 -17.52 -0.40
CA SER A 501 -10.28 -18.03 -1.71
C SER A 501 -10.45 -16.93 -2.77
N ASN A 502 -10.91 -15.74 -2.37
CA ASN A 502 -11.14 -14.60 -3.26
C ASN A 502 -9.86 -13.82 -3.58
N ILE A 503 -8.81 -13.93 -2.76
CA ILE A 503 -7.53 -13.26 -3.01
C ILE A 503 -6.98 -13.61 -4.40
N LYS A 504 -7.10 -14.87 -4.82
CA LYS A 504 -6.67 -15.33 -6.16
C LYS A 504 -7.36 -14.52 -7.27
N SER A 505 -8.69 -14.42 -7.22
CA SER A 505 -9.47 -13.75 -8.26
C SER A 505 -9.18 -12.24 -8.31
N TYR A 506 -8.95 -11.59 -7.16
CA TYR A 506 -8.52 -10.20 -7.11
C TYR A 506 -7.14 -9.98 -7.73
N ILE A 507 -6.18 -10.88 -7.47
CA ILE A 507 -4.83 -10.81 -8.07
C ILE A 507 -4.92 -11.03 -9.58
N GLU A 508 -5.67 -12.03 -10.05
CA GLU A 508 -5.85 -12.30 -11.48
C GLU A 508 -6.53 -11.12 -12.19
N LYS A 509 -7.57 -10.52 -11.58
CA LYS A 509 -8.22 -9.31 -12.09
C LYS A 509 -7.24 -8.12 -12.15
N TYR A 510 -6.43 -7.94 -11.12
CA TYR A 510 -5.40 -6.90 -11.08
C TYR A 510 -4.37 -7.08 -12.20
N ILE A 511 -3.81 -8.29 -12.36
CA ILE A 511 -2.82 -8.58 -13.42
C ILE A 511 -3.43 -8.35 -14.80
N LYS A 512 -4.67 -8.83 -15.02
CA LYS A 512 -5.38 -8.64 -16.28
C LYS A 512 -5.56 -7.15 -16.59
N ASN A 513 -6.09 -6.37 -15.65
CA ASN A 513 -6.32 -4.94 -15.84
C ASN A 513 -5.03 -4.16 -16.00
N LYS A 514 -3.96 -4.55 -15.30
CA LYS A 514 -2.63 -3.92 -15.43
C LYS A 514 -2.03 -4.15 -16.83
N ASN A 515 -2.23 -5.34 -17.39
CA ASN A 515 -1.70 -5.71 -18.71
C ASN A 515 -2.60 -5.28 -19.89
N LEU A 516 -3.84 -4.84 -19.64
CA LEU A 516 -4.74 -4.30 -20.67
C LEU A 516 -4.38 -2.85 -21.06
N ASN A 517 -3.66 -2.14 -20.21
CA ASN A 517 -3.22 -0.75 -20.44
C ASN A 517 -1.85 -0.68 -21.14
N PHE A 518 -1.46 -1.74 -21.85
CA PHE A 518 -0.23 -1.86 -22.64
C PHE A 518 -0.53 -2.22 -24.09
#